data_AF-A0A8X6L1M3-F1
#
_entry.id   AF-A0A8X6L1M3-F1
#
_cell.length_a   1.000
_cell.length_b   1.000
_cell.length_c   1.000
_cell.angle_alpha   90.00
_cell.angle_beta   90.00
_cell.angle_gamma   90.00
#
_symmetry.space_group_name_H-M   'P 1'
#
loop_
_entity.id
_entity.type
_entity.pdbx_description
1 polymer ?
#
loop_
_entity_poly.entity_id
_entity_poly.type
_entity_poly.pdbx_seq_one_letter_code
_entity_poly.pdbx_strand_id
1 'polypeptide(L)'
;MIDGKFFSWLSHSSSQNCHLCLEKPSSMNGLEAMKTRQIVAENVKLGISSLHTSIKCFECILRISYRLGIKKWSVRRADRPVVDARKKEVQEKFRRQMGLLLNAPKPSFRTSNDGNTARAFFRNPEIAFIQSQGLIKF
;
A
#
# COMPACT_ATOMS: atom_id res chain seq x y z
N MET A 1 -9.30 -8.79 -14.07
CA MET A 1 -8.21 -8.37 -13.18
C MET A 1 -8.01 -9.42 -12.11
N ILE A 2 -6.78 -9.85 -11.89
CA ILE A 2 -6.46 -10.93 -10.97
C ILE A 2 -6.16 -10.34 -9.59
N ASP A 3 -6.87 -10.82 -8.57
CA ASP A 3 -6.57 -10.51 -7.17
C ASP A 3 -5.29 -11.24 -6.74
N GLY A 4 -4.58 -10.69 -5.76
CA GLY A 4 -3.31 -11.26 -5.27
C GLY A 4 -3.43 -12.72 -4.78
N LYS A 5 -4.61 -13.14 -4.29
CA LYS A 5 -4.85 -14.55 -3.92
C LYS A 5 -4.92 -15.46 -5.15
N PHE A 6 -5.64 -15.02 -6.18
CA PHE A 6 -5.73 -15.78 -7.43
C PHE A 6 -4.38 -15.82 -8.15
N PHE A 7 -3.61 -14.72 -8.09
CA PHE A 7 -2.22 -14.71 -8.55
C PHE A 7 -1.37 -15.73 -7.78
N SER A 8 -1.46 -15.76 -6.45
CA SER A 8 -0.70 -16.68 -5.61
C SER A 8 -0.99 -18.15 -5.96
N TRP A 9 -2.26 -18.46 -6.26
CA TRP A 9 -2.67 -19.77 -6.73
C TRP A 9 -2.09 -20.11 -8.11
N LEU A 10 -2.18 -19.20 -9.08
CA LEU A 10 -1.67 -19.41 -10.45
C LEU A 10 -0.15 -19.54 -10.51
N SER A 11 0.57 -18.70 -9.77
CA SER A 11 2.03 -18.58 -9.85
C SER A 11 2.78 -19.47 -8.87
N HIS A 12 2.04 -20.22 -8.02
CA HIS A 12 2.60 -20.96 -6.88
C HIS A 12 3.57 -20.12 -6.02
N SER A 13 3.34 -18.81 -5.97
CA SER A 13 4.21 -17.83 -5.31
C SER A 13 3.43 -17.03 -4.26
N SER A 14 4.14 -16.36 -3.37
CA SER A 14 3.51 -15.52 -2.35
C SER A 14 2.81 -14.32 -3.01
N SER A 15 1.61 -13.97 -2.51
CA SER A 15 0.92 -12.72 -2.90
C SER A 15 1.69 -11.43 -2.52
N GLN A 16 2.78 -11.55 -1.76
CA GLN A 16 3.68 -10.45 -1.44
C GLN A 16 4.84 -10.31 -2.44
N ASN A 17 5.08 -11.32 -3.28
CA ASN A 17 6.13 -11.29 -4.29
C ASN A 17 5.67 -10.47 -5.50
N CYS A 18 6.64 -9.97 -6.28
CA CYS A 18 6.33 -9.24 -7.50
C CYS A 18 5.59 -10.14 -8.50
N HIS A 19 4.49 -9.64 -9.08
CA HIS A 19 3.71 -10.41 -10.04
C HIS A 19 4.47 -10.77 -11.32
N LEU A 20 5.44 -9.95 -11.72
CA LEU A 20 6.17 -10.14 -12.99
C LEU A 20 7.40 -11.02 -12.83
N CYS A 21 8.15 -10.87 -11.75
CA CYS A 21 9.45 -11.52 -11.56
C CYS A 21 9.53 -12.43 -10.34
N LEU A 22 8.43 -12.60 -9.58
CA LEU A 22 8.31 -13.48 -8.41
C LEU A 22 9.25 -13.20 -7.24
N GLU A 23 9.96 -12.07 -7.28
CA GLU A 23 10.93 -11.68 -6.27
C GLU A 23 10.31 -11.12 -4.99
N LYS A 24 11.07 -11.24 -3.89
CA LYS A 24 10.63 -10.84 -2.55
C LYS A 24 10.70 -9.32 -2.39
N PRO A 25 9.84 -8.71 -1.55
CA PRO A 25 9.92 -7.28 -1.23
C PRO A 25 11.30 -6.82 -0.73
N SER A 26 12.02 -7.67 0.00
CA SER A 26 13.38 -7.39 0.48
C SER A 26 14.39 -7.16 -0.66
N SER A 27 14.18 -7.80 -1.81
CA SER A 27 15.05 -7.73 -2.99
C SER A 27 14.65 -6.59 -3.94
N MET A 28 13.58 -5.83 -3.64
CA MET A 28 13.03 -4.82 -4.56
C MET A 28 13.75 -3.48 -4.51
N ASN A 29 14.53 -3.19 -3.46
CA ASN A 29 15.25 -1.92 -3.34
C ASN A 29 16.60 -1.90 -4.10
N GLY A 30 17.01 -3.03 -4.71
CA GLY A 30 18.23 -3.12 -5.52
C GLY A 30 17.99 -2.74 -6.97
N LEU A 31 18.13 -1.46 -7.31
CA LEU A 31 17.80 -0.93 -8.66
C LEU A 31 18.61 -1.60 -9.78
N GLU A 32 19.91 -1.84 -9.57
CA GLU A 32 20.74 -2.51 -10.58
C GLU A 32 20.27 -3.94 -10.85
N ALA A 33 19.94 -4.69 -9.79
CA ALA A 33 19.38 -6.03 -9.92
C ALA A 33 17.98 -6.04 -10.56
N MET A 34 17.24 -4.93 -10.52
CA MET A 34 15.94 -4.83 -11.21
C MET A 34 16.10 -4.68 -12.73
N LYS A 35 17.14 -3.97 -13.21
CA LYS A 35 17.36 -3.74 -14.64
C LYS A 35 17.62 -5.04 -15.41
N THR A 36 18.27 -6.00 -14.76
CA THR A 36 18.65 -7.29 -15.36
C THR A 36 17.71 -8.43 -14.98
N ARG A 37 16.66 -8.15 -14.20
CA ARG A 37 15.79 -9.20 -13.67
C ARG A 37 14.93 -9.80 -14.77
N GLN A 38 14.97 -11.13 -14.87
CA GLN A 38 14.09 -11.84 -15.78
C GLN A 38 12.63 -11.80 -15.29
N ILE A 39 11.72 -11.57 -16.22
CA ILE A 39 10.28 -11.63 -15.98
C ILE A 39 9.74 -12.97 -16.47
N VAL A 40 8.71 -13.46 -15.80
CA VAL A 40 7.97 -14.66 -16.21
C VAL A 40 7.00 -14.25 -17.31
N ALA A 41 7.23 -14.71 -18.54
CA ALA A 41 6.48 -14.29 -19.73
C ALA A 41 4.97 -14.59 -19.59
N GLU A 42 4.62 -15.70 -18.95
CA GLU A 42 3.24 -16.12 -18.68
C GLU A 42 2.52 -15.11 -17.79
N ASN A 43 3.23 -14.52 -16.82
CA ASN A 43 2.66 -13.56 -15.89
C ASN A 43 2.37 -12.21 -16.54
N VAL A 44 3.03 -11.88 -17.65
CA VAL A 44 2.74 -10.65 -18.42
C VAL A 44 1.30 -10.66 -18.95
N LYS A 45 0.79 -11.84 -19.34
CA LYS A 45 -0.59 -12.03 -19.84
C LYS A 45 -1.66 -11.73 -18.79
N LEU A 46 -1.30 -11.77 -17.51
CA LEU A 46 -2.21 -11.49 -16.39
C LEU A 46 -2.54 -9.99 -16.28
N GLY A 47 -1.71 -9.14 -16.90
CA GLY A 47 -1.87 -7.69 -16.93
C GLY A 47 -1.69 -7.02 -15.56
N ILE A 48 -1.76 -5.69 -15.57
CA ILE A 48 -1.73 -4.87 -14.34
C ILE A 48 -3.14 -4.47 -13.98
N SER A 49 -3.50 -4.65 -12.71
CA SER A 49 -4.83 -4.33 -12.23
C SER A 49 -4.86 -2.92 -11.61
N SER A 50 -5.26 -1.93 -12.42
CA SER A 50 -5.21 -0.49 -12.07
C SER A 50 -5.91 -0.15 -10.75
N LEU A 51 -7.02 -0.83 -10.44
CA LEU A 51 -7.72 -0.68 -9.16
C LEU A 51 -6.85 -1.14 -7.99
N HIS A 52 -6.27 -2.35 -8.04
CA HIS A 52 -5.45 -2.82 -6.91
C HIS A 52 -4.14 -2.04 -6.84
N THR A 53 -3.56 -1.63 -7.97
CA THR A 53 -2.40 -0.72 -7.99
C THR A 53 -2.72 0.55 -7.20
N SER A 54 -3.85 1.21 -7.51
CA SER A 54 -4.27 2.44 -6.81
C SER A 54 -4.47 2.19 -5.31
N ILE A 55 -5.21 1.14 -4.94
CA ILE A 55 -5.44 0.78 -3.53
C ILE A 55 -4.11 0.50 -2.81
N LYS A 56 -3.19 -0.24 -3.43
CA LYS A 56 -1.90 -0.61 -2.82
C LYS A 56 -0.96 0.58 -2.68
N CYS A 57 -0.91 1.48 -3.66
CA CYS A 57 -0.16 2.74 -3.56
C CYS A 57 -0.68 3.59 -2.39
N PHE A 58 -2.00 3.77 -2.30
CA PHE A 58 -2.64 4.47 -1.20
C PHE A 58 -2.33 3.84 0.17
N GLU A 59 -2.49 2.51 0.31
CA GLU A 59 -2.16 1.79 1.54
C GLU A 59 -0.67 1.93 1.91
N CYS A 60 0.22 1.92 0.92
CA CYS A 60 1.66 2.09 1.12
C CYS A 60 1.97 3.46 1.71
N ILE A 61 1.43 4.53 1.11
CA ILE A 61 1.63 5.91 1.58
C ILE A 61 1.12 6.07 3.02
N LEU A 62 -0.06 5.54 3.34
CA LEU A 62 -0.58 5.55 4.70
C LEU A 62 0.34 4.82 5.69
N ARG A 63 0.82 3.63 5.31
CA ARG A 63 1.75 2.86 6.16
C ARG A 63 3.06 3.61 6.40
N ILE A 64 3.59 4.31 5.40
CA ILE A 64 4.77 5.16 5.55
C ILE A 64 4.46 6.31 6.52
N SER A 65 3.32 6.99 6.35
CA SER A 65 2.88 8.10 7.23
C SER A 65 2.75 7.68 8.70
N TYR A 66 2.23 6.48 8.95
CA TYR A 66 2.14 5.92 10.31
C TYR A 66 3.49 5.59 10.93
N ARG A 67 4.49 5.27 10.10
CA ARG A 67 5.82 4.80 10.52
C ARG A 67 6.89 5.88 10.49
N LEU A 68 6.55 7.12 10.12
CA LEU A 68 7.49 8.24 10.04
C LEU A 68 8.31 8.46 11.32
N GLY A 69 7.71 8.23 12.50
CA GLY A 69 8.39 8.38 13.78
C GLY A 69 9.44 7.29 14.07
N ILE A 70 9.29 6.09 13.50
CA ILE A 70 10.21 4.96 13.73
C ILE A 70 11.15 4.68 12.55
N LYS A 71 10.78 5.12 11.34
CA LYS A 71 11.51 4.94 10.07
C LYS A 71 11.95 3.49 9.78
N LYS A 72 11.14 2.51 10.22
CA LYS A 72 11.38 1.08 10.01
C LYS A 72 10.26 0.45 9.19
N TRP A 73 10.60 -0.51 8.34
CA TRP A 73 9.62 -1.31 7.60
C TRP A 73 8.85 -2.28 8.51
N SER A 74 9.57 -3.01 9.35
CA SER A 74 8.99 -3.95 10.32
C SER A 74 8.67 -3.25 11.62
N VAL A 75 7.40 -3.32 12.05
CA VAL A 75 6.92 -2.73 13.32
C VAL A 75 6.97 -3.81 14.40
N ARG A 76 7.90 -3.70 15.35
CA ARG A 76 7.99 -4.62 16.49
C ARG A 76 7.00 -4.23 17.59
N ARG A 77 6.81 -5.12 18.58
CA ARG A 77 5.88 -4.86 19.71
C ARG A 77 6.19 -3.54 20.44
N ALA A 78 7.47 -3.24 20.64
CA ALA A 78 7.92 -1.99 21.27
C ALA A 78 7.58 -0.72 20.46
N ASP A 79 7.53 -0.83 19.12
CA ASP A 79 7.23 0.30 18.23
C ASP A 79 5.71 0.56 18.09
N ARG A 80 4.86 -0.43 18.45
CA ARG A 80 3.39 -0.36 18.25
C ARG A 80 2.73 0.86 18.91
N PRO A 81 3.02 1.22 20.17
CA PRO A 81 2.37 2.36 20.80
C PRO A 81 2.58 3.67 20.01
N VAL A 82 3.80 3.89 19.50
CA VAL A 82 4.14 5.07 18.69
C VAL A 82 3.40 5.06 17.36
N VAL A 83 3.38 3.91 16.67
CA VAL A 83 2.71 3.76 15.37
C VAL A 83 1.19 3.87 15.50
N ASP A 84 0.59 3.31 16.55
CA ASP A 84 -0.86 3.33 16.77
C ASP A 84 -1.35 4.73 17.17
N ALA A 85 -0.60 5.45 18.01
CA ALA A 85 -0.88 6.85 18.33
C ALA A 85 -0.87 7.70 17.06
N ARG A 86 0.17 7.55 16.25
CA ARG A 86 0.29 8.26 14.98
C ARG A 86 -0.80 7.88 13.98
N LYS A 87 -1.15 6.59 13.89
CA LYS A 87 -2.22 6.11 13.03
C LYS A 87 -3.55 6.76 13.39
N LYS A 88 -3.90 6.86 14.68
CA LYS A 88 -5.11 7.55 15.15
C LYS A 88 -5.12 9.02 14.76
N GLU A 89 -4.01 9.72 14.97
CA GLU A 89 -3.86 11.14 14.60
C GLU A 89 -4.13 11.36 13.10
N VAL A 90 -3.49 10.54 12.25
CA VAL A 90 -3.66 10.65 10.79
C VAL A 90 -5.09 10.27 10.39
N GLN A 91 -5.68 9.21 10.95
CA GLN A 91 -7.07 8.84 10.67
C GLN A 91 -8.04 9.98 10.98
N GLU A 92 -7.86 10.66 12.11
CA GLU A 92 -8.71 11.78 12.50
C GLU A 92 -8.54 12.97 11.55
N LYS A 93 -7.30 13.29 11.17
CA LYS A 93 -7.02 14.33 10.16
C LYS A 93 -7.72 14.07 8.83
N PHE A 94 -7.62 12.84 8.32
CA PHE A 94 -8.29 12.45 7.07
C PHE A 94 -9.82 12.48 7.20
N ARG A 95 -10.37 12.10 8.36
CA ARG A 95 -11.80 12.20 8.63
C ARG A 95 -12.28 13.65 8.65
N ARG A 96 -11.59 14.55 9.36
CA ARG A 96 -12.00 15.95 9.51
C ARG A 96 -11.83 16.76 8.23
N GLN A 97 -10.73 16.54 7.50
CA GLN A 97 -10.37 17.38 6.35
C GLN A 97 -10.92 16.87 5.02
N MET A 98 -11.15 15.55 4.88
CA MET A 98 -11.60 14.96 3.62
C MET A 98 -12.83 14.06 3.76
N GLY A 99 -13.41 13.95 4.96
CA GLY A 99 -14.53 13.06 5.22
C GLY A 99 -14.19 11.57 5.05
N LEU A 100 -12.91 11.21 4.97
CA LEU A 100 -12.49 9.84 4.68
C LEU A 100 -12.29 9.03 5.95
N LEU A 101 -13.01 7.92 6.05
CA LEU A 101 -12.80 6.90 7.08
C LEU A 101 -11.74 5.92 6.63
N LEU A 102 -10.57 5.94 7.28
CA LEU A 102 -9.43 5.10 6.91
C LEU A 102 -9.29 3.88 7.84
N ASN A 103 -8.95 2.71 7.29
CA ASN A 103 -8.77 1.44 8.01
C ASN A 103 -9.93 1.05 8.95
N ALA A 104 -11.15 1.52 8.70
CA ALA A 104 -12.31 1.09 9.48
C ALA A 104 -12.66 -0.35 9.08
N PRO A 105 -12.87 -1.26 10.05
CA PRO A 105 -13.29 -2.62 9.74
C PRO A 105 -14.67 -2.59 9.07
N LYS A 106 -14.81 -3.33 7.97
CA LYS A 106 -16.07 -3.59 7.29
C LYS A 106 -16.47 -5.06 7.53
N PRO A 107 -17.76 -5.40 7.45
CA PRO A 107 -18.21 -6.79 7.43
C PRO A 107 -17.41 -7.58 6.38
N SER A 108 -17.18 -8.88 6.61
CA SER A 108 -16.39 -9.78 5.73
C SER A 108 -14.88 -9.51 5.66
N PHE A 109 -14.24 -9.13 6.78
CA PHE A 109 -12.77 -8.91 6.89
C PHE A 109 -12.19 -7.85 5.93
N ARG A 110 -13.05 -6.99 5.38
CA ARG A 110 -12.63 -5.87 4.54
C ARG A 110 -12.30 -4.65 5.40
N THR A 111 -11.56 -3.72 4.83
CA THR A 111 -11.33 -2.41 5.43
C THR A 111 -12.01 -1.35 4.57
N SER A 112 -12.15 -0.14 5.12
CA SER A 112 -12.57 1.02 4.36
C SER A 112 -11.53 1.52 3.35
N ASN A 113 -10.38 0.86 3.21
CA ASN A 113 -9.37 1.16 2.19
C ASN A 113 -9.73 0.49 0.86
N ASP A 114 -10.89 0.83 0.31
CA ASP A 114 -11.34 0.32 -0.97
C ASP A 114 -11.00 1.28 -2.12
N GLY A 115 -11.43 0.92 -3.33
CA GLY A 115 -11.20 1.72 -4.51
C GLY A 115 -11.81 3.12 -4.44
N ASN A 116 -12.93 3.31 -3.74
CA ASN A 116 -13.55 4.62 -3.62
C ASN A 116 -12.71 5.51 -2.70
N THR A 117 -12.26 4.98 -1.57
CA THR A 117 -11.34 5.69 -0.67
C THR A 117 -10.02 6.03 -1.36
N ALA A 118 -9.44 5.10 -2.12
CA ALA A 118 -8.22 5.36 -2.89
C ALA A 118 -8.43 6.46 -3.95
N ARG A 119 -9.54 6.42 -4.71
CA ARG A 119 -9.86 7.48 -5.69
C ARG A 119 -10.08 8.84 -5.03
N ALA A 120 -10.77 8.87 -3.89
CA ALA A 120 -10.98 10.12 -3.15
C ALA A 120 -9.67 10.68 -2.61
N PHE A 121 -8.77 9.81 -2.12
CA PHE A 121 -7.43 10.18 -1.68
C PHE A 121 -6.61 10.81 -2.81
N PHE A 122 -6.59 10.21 -4.00
CA PHE A 122 -5.81 10.72 -5.14
C PHE A 122 -6.48 11.88 -5.89
N ARG A 123 -7.75 12.19 -5.61
CA ARG A 123 -8.45 13.33 -6.24
C ARG A 123 -7.87 14.67 -5.78
N ASN A 124 -7.45 14.76 -4.52
CA ASN A 124 -6.90 15.98 -3.92
C ASN A 124 -5.50 15.69 -3.36
N PRO A 125 -4.49 15.55 -4.24
CA PRO A 125 -3.15 15.12 -3.84
C PRO A 125 -2.48 16.04 -2.82
N GLU A 126 -2.72 17.35 -2.90
CA GLU A 126 -2.15 18.34 -1.98
C GLU A 126 -2.71 18.19 -0.55
N ILE A 127 -4.02 17.98 -0.42
CA ILE A 127 -4.64 17.78 0.90
C ILE A 127 -4.15 16.44 1.47
N ALA A 128 -4.13 15.39 0.64
CA ALA A 128 -3.59 14.08 1.03
C ALA A 128 -2.11 14.17 1.45
N PHE A 129 -1.32 15.01 0.78
CA PHE A 129 0.08 15.31 1.13
C PHE A 129 0.19 15.95 2.51
N ILE A 130 -0.55 17.03 2.75
CA ILE A 130 -0.53 17.77 4.02
C ILE A 130 -0.95 16.84 5.16
N GLN A 131 -2.03 16.07 4.97
CA GLN A 131 -2.53 15.17 6.02
C GLN A 131 -1.62 13.95 6.25
N SER A 132 -0.85 13.53 5.25
CA SER A 132 0.18 12.50 5.40
C SER A 132 1.52 13.03 5.96
N GLN A 133 1.59 14.34 6.30
CA GLN A 133 2.79 15.07 6.73
C GLN A 133 3.92 15.11 5.72
N GLY A 134 3.58 15.40 4.48
CA GLY A 134 4.57 15.81 3.48
C GLY A 134 5.26 14.67 2.74
N LEU A 135 4.61 13.51 2.59
CA LEU A 135 5.20 12.31 1.97
C LEU A 135 5.06 12.19 0.45
N ILE A 136 4.27 13.05 -0.19
CA ILE A 136 3.85 12.99 -1.60
C ILE A 136 4.03 14.35 -2.31
N LYS A 137 5.25 14.70 -2.73
CA LYS A 137 5.38 15.73 -3.78
C LYS A 137 5.15 15.03 -5.12
N PHE A 138 4.11 15.44 -5.85
CA PHE A 138 3.94 15.07 -7.26
C PHE A 138 4.84 15.94 -8.12
#